data_AF-A0A4S8M4B7-F1
#
_entry.id   AF-A0A4S8M4B7-F1
#
_cell.length_a   1.000
_cell.length_b   1.000
_cell.length_c   1.000
_cell.angle_alpha   90.00
_cell.angle_beta   90.00
_cell.angle_gamma   90.00
#
_symmetry.space_group_name_H-M   'P 1'
#
loop_
_entity.id
_entity.type
_entity.pdbx_description
1 polymer ?
#
loop_
_entity_poly.entity_id
_entity_poly.type
_entity_poly.pdbx_seq_one_letter_code
_entity_poly.pdbx_strand_id
1 'polypeptide(L)'
;MRCRWFPATHTHPRTTFMFQFLEQFHIMNLSGKINLYDYYKAIEKLTDNTGGKIPNRYPSSLRVRSIEETKPAELAVKCIACPDPDVNLPTNWTEAPAEMKFLYILFLAFDACFRLKRKRVSTWSRDPSLQDGWAYFVENKPYLALV
;
A
#
# COMPACT_ATOMS: atom_id res chain seq x y z
N MET A 1 -8.94 10.09 -6.51
CA MET A 1 -8.27 10.71 -7.69
C MET A 1 -9.31 10.99 -8.77
N ARG A 2 -9.68 12.26 -9.01
CA ARG A 2 -10.78 12.64 -9.92
C ARG A 2 -10.53 12.31 -11.40
N CYS A 3 -9.27 12.16 -11.81
CA CYS A 3 -8.90 11.90 -13.22
C CYS A 3 -8.65 10.42 -13.55
N ARG A 4 -8.89 9.48 -12.62
CA ARG A 4 -8.64 8.02 -12.79
C ARG A 4 -7.26 7.69 -13.36
N TRP A 5 -6.24 8.43 -12.93
CA TRP A 5 -4.84 8.16 -13.23
C TRP A 5 -4.12 7.71 -11.97
N PHE A 6 -3.36 6.63 -12.07
CA PHE A 6 -2.51 6.08 -11.03
C PHE A 6 -1.05 6.42 -11.31
N PRO A 7 -0.34 7.10 -10.40
CA PRO A 7 1.05 7.47 -10.65
C PRO A 7 1.96 6.24 -10.61
N ALA A 8 2.92 6.16 -11.53
CA ALA A 8 3.96 5.13 -11.51
C ALA A 8 4.86 5.24 -10.26
N THR A 9 4.97 6.44 -9.69
CA THR A 9 5.78 6.74 -8.50
C THR A 9 5.07 7.80 -7.65
N HIS A 10 5.05 7.63 -6.32
CA HIS A 10 4.38 8.57 -5.42
C HIS A 10 5.19 9.82 -5.06
N THR A 11 6.51 9.78 -5.21
CA THR A 11 7.42 10.89 -4.84
C THR A 11 7.58 11.94 -5.93
N HIS A 12 7.63 11.54 -7.21
CA HIS A 12 7.79 12.47 -8.33
C HIS A 12 7.15 11.92 -9.62
N PRO A 13 5.82 12.08 -9.80
CA PRO A 13 5.07 11.38 -10.85
C PRO A 13 5.36 11.95 -12.25
N ARG A 14 6.38 11.42 -12.92
CA ARG A 14 6.67 11.70 -14.35
C ARG A 14 5.96 10.76 -15.32
N THR A 15 5.24 9.78 -14.81
CA THR A 15 4.44 8.82 -15.59
C THR A 15 3.21 8.43 -14.78
N THR A 16 2.06 8.39 -15.44
CA THR A 16 0.79 7.98 -14.84
C THR A 16 0.14 6.93 -15.74
N PHE A 17 -0.42 5.88 -15.14
CA PHE A 17 -1.20 4.85 -15.80
C PHE A 17 -2.69 5.14 -15.62
N MET A 18 -3.53 4.75 -16.57
CA MET A 18 -4.97 4.75 -16.34
C MET A 18 -5.35 3.56 -15.46
N PHE A 19 -6.35 3.68 -14.58
CA PHE A 19 -6.85 2.52 -13.83
C PHE A 19 -7.31 1.38 -14.75
N GLN A 20 -7.88 1.72 -15.91
CA GLN A 20 -8.27 0.73 -16.93
C GLN A 20 -7.08 -0.13 -17.41
N PHE A 21 -5.88 0.46 -17.55
CA PHE A 21 -4.67 -0.28 -17.90
C PHE A 21 -4.30 -1.29 -16.79
N LEU A 22 -4.38 -0.87 -15.53
CA LEU A 22 -4.06 -1.73 -14.38
C LEU A 22 -5.08 -2.86 -14.22
N GLU A 23 -6.37 -2.55 -14.35
CA GLU A 23 -7.47 -3.52 -14.26
C GLU A 23 -7.38 -4.56 -15.39
N GLN A 24 -7.16 -4.11 -16.63
CA GLN A 24 -7.03 -5.00 -17.77
C GLN A 24 -5.78 -5.89 -17.65
N PHE A 25 -4.65 -5.32 -17.24
CA PHE A 25 -3.45 -6.12 -16.95
C PHE A 25 -3.73 -7.18 -15.88
N HIS A 26 -4.37 -6.81 -14.78
CA HIS A 26 -4.66 -7.72 -13.68
C HIS A 26 -5.50 -8.92 -14.13
N ILE A 27 -6.57 -8.67 -14.90
CA ILE A 27 -7.44 -9.74 -15.43
C ILE A 27 -6.68 -10.67 -16.38
N MET A 28 -5.85 -10.13 -17.27
CA MET A 28 -5.09 -10.93 -18.25
C MET A 28 -3.90 -11.67 -17.63
N ASN A 29 -3.29 -11.10 -16.59
CA ASN A 29 -2.26 -11.76 -15.82
C ASN A 29 -2.84 -12.96 -15.06
N LEU A 30 -3.99 -12.80 -14.39
CA LEU A 30 -4.64 -13.89 -13.66
C LEU A 30 -5.23 -14.96 -14.58
N SER A 31 -5.91 -14.56 -15.67
CA SER A 31 -6.59 -15.49 -16.57
C SER A 31 -5.63 -16.20 -17.52
N GLY A 32 -4.68 -15.46 -18.10
CA GLY A 32 -3.84 -15.93 -19.20
C GLY A 32 -2.37 -16.11 -18.84
N LYS A 33 -1.96 -15.82 -17.60
CA LYS A 33 -0.54 -15.77 -17.18
C LYS A 33 0.32 -14.86 -18.05
N ILE A 34 -0.30 -13.84 -18.65
CA ILE A 34 0.41 -12.85 -19.48
C ILE A 34 1.28 -12.00 -18.56
N ASN A 35 2.57 -11.95 -18.82
CA ASN A 35 3.48 -11.10 -18.06
C ASN A 35 3.32 -9.63 -18.50
N LEU A 36 3.84 -8.70 -17.68
CA LEU A 36 3.71 -7.26 -17.94
C LEU A 36 4.41 -6.83 -19.23
N TYR A 37 5.48 -7.51 -19.63
CA TYR A 37 6.23 -7.19 -20.85
C TYR A 37 5.39 -7.44 -22.10
N ASP A 38 4.80 -8.64 -22.21
CA ASP A 38 3.98 -9.03 -23.35
C ASP A 38 2.71 -8.18 -23.44
N TYR A 39 2.08 -7.88 -22.30
CA TYR A 39 0.93 -6.96 -22.27
C TYR A 39 1.32 -5.55 -22.72
N TYR A 40 2.43 -5.01 -22.22
CA TYR A 40 2.89 -3.68 -22.60
C TYR A 40 3.26 -3.62 -24.09
N LYS A 41 3.92 -4.65 -24.63
CA LYS A 41 4.21 -4.78 -26.07
C LYS A 41 2.94 -4.86 -26.92
N ALA A 42 1.91 -5.54 -26.44
CA ALA A 42 0.61 -5.58 -27.12
C ALA A 42 -0.01 -4.19 -27.19
N ILE A 43 0.06 -3.39 -26.11
CA ILE A 43 -0.42 -2.01 -26.12
C ILE A 43 0.41 -1.11 -27.03
N GLU A 44 1.74 -1.24 -27.02
CA GLU A 44 2.59 -0.49 -27.95
C GLU A 44 2.16 -0.74 -29.40
N LYS A 45 1.95 -2.02 -29.77
CA LYS A 45 1.48 -2.39 -31.11
C LYS A 45 0.05 -1.92 -31.40
N LEU A 46 -0.84 -1.91 -30.41
CA LEU A 46 -2.20 -1.37 -30.57
C LEU A 46 -2.20 0.14 -30.75
N THR A 47 -1.23 0.84 -30.17
CA THR A 47 -1.08 2.30 -30.27
C THR A 47 -0.48 2.69 -31.62
N ASP A 48 0.60 2.02 -32.03
CA ASP A 48 1.23 2.20 -33.32
C ASP A 48 1.93 0.89 -33.75
N ASN A 49 1.37 0.25 -34.77
CA ASN A 49 1.91 -0.96 -35.37
C ASN A 49 2.83 -0.70 -36.58
N THR A 50 3.07 0.56 -36.93
CA THR A 50 3.86 0.94 -38.12
C THR A 50 5.37 0.90 -37.89
N GLY A 51 5.80 0.64 -36.65
CA GLY A 51 7.21 0.63 -36.26
C GLY A 51 7.77 2.02 -35.92
N GLY A 52 6.89 3.00 -35.67
CA GLY A 52 7.27 4.32 -35.19
C GLY A 52 8.05 4.25 -33.87
N LYS A 53 8.91 5.25 -33.63
CA LYS A 53 9.65 5.38 -32.37
C LYS A 53 8.72 5.89 -31.27
N ILE A 54 8.04 4.96 -30.59
CA ILE A 54 7.31 5.27 -29.36
C ILE A 54 8.31 5.36 -28.19
N PRO A 55 8.24 6.39 -27.33
CA PRO A 55 9.04 6.43 -26.11
C PRO A 55 8.77 5.22 -25.21
N ASN A 56 9.82 4.45 -24.90
CA ASN A 56 9.69 3.28 -24.05
C ASN A 56 9.36 3.69 -22.59
N ARG A 57 8.12 3.45 -22.15
CA ARG A 57 7.65 3.64 -20.77
C ARG A 57 7.55 2.34 -19.97
N TYR A 58 7.95 1.20 -20.54
CA TYR A 58 7.96 -0.09 -19.84
C TYR A 58 8.72 -0.07 -18.49
N PRO A 59 9.90 0.60 -18.37
CA PRO A 59 10.55 0.70 -17.07
C PRO A 59 9.69 1.40 -16.01
N SER A 60 8.80 2.31 -16.40
CA SER A 60 7.87 2.96 -15.48
C SER A 60 6.75 2.03 -15.01
N SER A 61 6.34 1.05 -15.82
CA SER A 61 5.29 0.09 -15.41
C SER A 61 5.84 -0.99 -14.47
N LEU A 62 7.14 -1.25 -14.52
CA LEU A 62 7.86 -2.05 -13.53
C LEU A 62 8.11 -1.32 -12.19
N ARG A 63 7.97 0.02 -12.16
CA ARG A 63 8.20 0.84 -10.95
C ARG A 63 7.02 0.89 -10.00
N VAL A 64 6.00 0.06 -10.20
CA VAL A 64 5.11 -0.29 -9.10
C VAL A 64 6.00 -0.93 -8.03
N ARG A 65 6.12 -0.25 -6.88
CA ARG A 65 7.12 -0.57 -5.84
C ARG A 65 7.25 -2.07 -5.59
N SER A 66 8.49 -2.53 -5.52
CA SER A 66 8.82 -3.92 -5.24
C SER A 66 8.55 -4.27 -3.78
N ILE A 67 8.41 -5.57 -3.49
CA ILE A 67 8.13 -6.06 -2.13
C ILE A 67 9.28 -5.67 -1.19
N GLU A 68 10.50 -5.73 -1.69
CA GLU A 68 11.75 -5.45 -1.00
C GLU A 68 11.88 -3.98 -0.57
N GLU A 69 11.14 -3.07 -1.21
CA GLU A 69 11.14 -1.64 -0.90
C GLU A 69 10.09 -1.24 0.15
N THR A 70 9.27 -2.19 0.62
CA THR A 70 8.21 -1.93 1.62
C THR A 70 8.85 -1.68 2.99
N LYS A 71 8.55 -0.53 3.59
CA LYS A 71 9.06 -0.18 4.92
C LYS A 71 8.19 -0.79 6.03
N PRO A 72 8.74 -0.94 7.25
CA PRO A 72 7.95 -1.29 8.42
C PRO A 72 6.75 -0.35 8.60
N ALA A 73 5.60 -0.92 8.95
CA ALA A 73 4.30 -0.27 9.09
C ALA A 73 3.76 0.48 7.84
N GLU A 74 4.41 0.40 6.68
CA GLU A 74 3.96 1.14 5.48
C GLU A 74 2.62 0.64 4.94
N LEU A 75 2.28 -0.63 5.16
CA LEU A 75 0.99 -1.22 4.76
C LEU A 75 -0.10 -0.99 5.82
N ALA A 76 0.23 -0.39 6.96
CA ALA A 76 -0.77 -0.05 7.96
C ALA A 76 -1.62 1.13 7.47
N VAL A 77 -2.95 0.98 7.49
CA VAL A 77 -3.85 2.08 7.16
C VAL A 77 -3.98 2.97 8.39
N LYS A 78 -3.68 4.26 8.24
CA LYS A 78 -3.96 5.25 9.28
C LYS A 78 -5.45 5.23 9.62
N CYS A 79 -5.76 5.14 10.90
CA CYS A 79 -7.15 5.23 11.35
C CYS A 79 -7.68 6.64 11.14
N ILE A 80 -8.77 6.77 10.38
CA ILE A 80 -9.42 8.07 10.09
C ILE A 80 -10.12 8.68 11.31
N ALA A 81 -10.43 7.86 12.31
CA ALA A 81 -11.12 8.28 13.53
C ALA A 81 -10.14 8.64 14.66
N CYS A 82 -8.87 8.21 14.57
CA CYS A 82 -7.89 8.61 15.56
C CYS A 82 -7.61 10.11 15.45
N PRO A 83 -7.50 10.84 16.56
CA PRO A 83 -7.09 12.24 16.55
C PRO A 83 -5.68 12.37 15.96
N ASP A 84 -5.56 13.10 14.86
CA ASP A 84 -4.31 13.36 14.12
C ASP A 84 -4.18 14.89 13.95
N PRO A 85 -3.20 15.52 14.62
CA PRO A 85 -2.90 16.93 14.45
C PRO A 85 -2.74 17.26 12.96
N ASP A 86 -3.22 18.43 12.53
CA ASP A 86 -3.17 18.90 11.14
C ASP A 86 -4.03 18.12 10.12
N VAL A 87 -4.71 17.04 10.53
CA VAL A 87 -5.60 16.26 9.64
C VAL A 87 -7.07 16.41 10.05
N ASN A 88 -7.43 16.02 11.27
CA ASN A 88 -8.82 16.00 11.73
C ASN A 88 -9.05 16.72 13.08
N LEU A 89 -8.03 17.40 13.59
CA LEU A 89 -8.13 18.25 14.77
C LEU A 89 -8.17 19.75 14.38
N PRO A 90 -8.97 20.59 15.08
CA PRO A 90 -8.92 22.05 14.92
C PRO A 90 -7.55 22.61 15.29
N THR A 91 -7.07 23.67 14.64
CA THR A 91 -5.71 24.23 14.89
C THR A 91 -5.46 24.62 16.35
N ASN A 92 -6.48 25.07 17.07
CA ASN A 92 -6.40 25.48 18.48
C ASN A 92 -6.82 24.36 19.47
N TRP A 93 -6.81 23.09 19.05
CA TRP A 93 -7.24 21.96 19.89
C TRP A 93 -6.47 21.87 21.22
N THR A 94 -5.22 22.34 21.26
CA THR A 94 -4.38 22.37 22.47
C THR A 94 -4.82 23.40 23.51
N GLU A 95 -5.52 24.46 23.08
CA GLU A 95 -6.01 25.56 23.92
C GLU A 95 -7.40 25.30 24.49
N ALA A 96 -8.00 24.14 24.16
CA ALA A 96 -9.33 23.79 24.64
C ALA A 96 -9.42 23.85 26.18
N PRO A 97 -10.52 24.41 26.73
CA PRO A 97 -10.78 24.39 28.17
C PRO A 97 -10.65 22.97 28.73
N ALA A 98 -10.19 22.84 29.99
CA ALA A 98 -9.95 21.53 30.61
C ALA A 98 -11.16 20.60 30.53
N GLU A 99 -12.36 21.17 30.68
CA GLU A 99 -13.65 20.48 30.59
C GLU A 99 -13.98 19.94 29.19
N MET A 100 -13.36 20.47 28.13
CA MET A 100 -13.61 20.12 26.73
C MET A 100 -12.46 19.31 26.10
N LYS A 101 -11.33 19.16 26.79
CA LYS A 101 -10.17 18.39 26.26
C LYS A 101 -10.54 16.96 25.90
N PHE A 102 -11.55 16.37 26.55
CA PHE A 102 -12.05 15.02 26.26
C PHE A 102 -12.47 14.80 24.80
N LEU A 103 -12.85 15.87 24.09
CA LEU A 103 -13.22 15.81 22.66
C LEU A 103 -12.04 15.44 21.75
N TYR A 104 -10.80 15.63 22.20
CA TYR A 104 -9.58 15.42 21.41
C TYR A 104 -8.70 14.30 21.95
N ILE A 105 -9.16 13.55 22.96
CA ILE A 105 -8.40 12.45 23.55
C ILE A 105 -8.46 11.22 22.63
N LEU A 106 -7.30 10.58 22.42
CA LEU A 106 -7.23 9.28 21.77
C LEU A 106 -7.82 8.22 22.70
N PHE A 107 -9.02 7.73 22.36
CA PHE A 107 -9.62 6.58 23.04
C PHE A 107 -9.10 5.28 22.42
N LEU A 108 -8.22 4.57 23.12
CA LEU A 108 -7.74 3.26 22.70
C LEU A 108 -8.69 2.17 23.20
N ALA A 109 -9.70 1.86 22.40
CA ALA A 109 -10.57 0.72 22.63
C ALA A 109 -10.00 -0.52 21.96
N PHE A 110 -9.38 -1.40 22.75
CA PHE A 110 -8.94 -2.71 22.28
C PHE A 110 -10.09 -3.70 22.45
N ASP A 111 -10.76 -4.04 21.35
CA ASP A 111 -11.68 -5.17 21.36
C ASP A 111 -10.87 -6.48 21.42
N ALA A 112 -10.80 -7.09 22.60
CA ALA A 112 -10.16 -8.39 22.79
C ALA A 112 -10.99 -9.56 22.22
N CYS A 113 -12.13 -9.31 21.57
CA CYS A 113 -12.92 -10.34 20.92
C CYS A 113 -12.38 -10.77 19.55
N PHE A 114 -11.33 -10.13 19.03
CA PHE A 114 -10.53 -10.71 17.95
C PHE A 114 -9.74 -11.90 18.48
N ARG A 115 -10.37 -13.09 18.47
CA ARG A 115 -9.64 -14.36 18.53
C ARG A 115 -8.86 -14.52 17.23
N LEU A 116 -7.73 -13.82 17.10
CA LEU A 116 -6.70 -14.18 16.14
C LEU A 116 -6.20 -15.57 16.53
N LYS A 117 -6.87 -16.60 16.01
CA LYS A 117 -6.39 -17.97 16.11
C LYS A 117 -5.14 -18.04 15.23
N ARG A 118 -3.98 -17.80 15.84
CA ARG A 118 -2.72 -18.24 15.26
C ARG A 118 -2.84 -19.75 15.12
N LYS A 119 -3.09 -20.21 13.88
CA LYS A 119 -2.87 -21.63 13.55
C LYS A 119 -1.47 -21.97 14.02
N ARG A 120 -1.26 -23.18 14.53
CA ARG A 120 0.04 -23.62 15.04
C ARG A 120 1.09 -23.47 13.93
N VAL A 121 1.78 -22.33 13.93
CA VAL A 121 2.90 -22.03 13.03
C VAL A 121 4.00 -23.01 13.42
N SER A 122 4.63 -23.61 12.42
CA SER A 122 5.65 -24.63 12.67
C SER A 122 6.94 -24.00 13.22
N THR A 123 7.89 -23.67 12.36
CA THR A 123 9.09 -22.89 12.67
C THR A 123 9.23 -21.78 11.65
N TRP A 124 9.88 -20.67 12.01
CA TRP A 124 10.10 -19.57 11.07
C TRP A 124 10.89 -19.98 9.83
N SER A 125 11.72 -21.02 9.94
CA SER A 125 12.43 -21.63 8.82
C SER A 125 11.52 -22.40 7.85
N ARG A 126 10.40 -22.97 8.34
CA ARG A 126 9.45 -23.74 7.54
C ARG A 126 8.27 -22.91 7.05
N ASP A 127 7.92 -21.86 7.79
CA ASP A 127 6.77 -20.99 7.55
C ASP A 127 7.12 -19.53 7.95
N PRO A 128 7.96 -18.84 7.15
CA PRO A 128 8.31 -17.45 7.40
C PRO A 128 7.13 -16.53 7.09
N SER A 129 6.94 -15.46 7.86
CA SER A 129 5.95 -14.44 7.50
C SER A 129 6.34 -13.74 6.21
N LEU A 130 5.35 -13.60 5.32
CA LEU A 130 5.47 -12.83 4.09
C LEU A 130 5.52 -11.31 4.34
N GLN A 131 5.01 -10.86 5.49
CA GLN A 131 4.80 -9.44 5.81
C GLN A 131 5.15 -9.17 7.28
N ASP A 132 6.36 -9.55 7.70
CA ASP A 132 6.83 -9.32 9.07
C ASP A 132 7.05 -7.83 9.31
N GLY A 133 6.30 -7.23 10.23
CA GLY A 133 6.45 -5.81 10.56
C GLY A 133 5.86 -4.80 9.58
N TRP A 134 5.23 -5.22 8.47
CA TRP A 134 4.83 -4.28 7.40
C TRP A 134 3.48 -3.59 7.62
N ALA A 135 2.61 -4.15 8.47
CA ALA A 135 1.26 -3.62 8.71
C ALA A 135 1.06 -3.31 10.20
N TYR A 136 -0.04 -3.78 10.80
CA TYR A 136 -0.42 -3.47 12.19
C TYR A 136 0.41 -4.21 13.25
N PHE A 137 1.20 -5.21 12.86
CA PHE A 137 2.08 -5.96 13.76
C PHE A 137 3.52 -5.51 13.60
N VAL A 138 4.26 -5.50 14.70
CA VAL A 138 5.71 -5.28 14.73
C VAL A 138 6.47 -6.51 14.22
N GLU A 139 7.74 -6.33 13.87
CA GLU A 139 8.62 -7.42 13.47
C GLU A 139 8.76 -8.48 14.58
N ASN A 140 8.73 -9.76 14.18
CA ASN A 140 8.67 -10.86 15.12
C ASN A 140 9.95 -11.02 15.96
N LYS A 141 11.13 -10.94 15.32
CA LYS A 141 12.42 -11.14 16.01
C LYS A 141 12.70 -10.08 17.09
N PRO A 142 12.60 -8.77 16.81
CA PRO A 142 12.79 -7.74 17.82
C PRO A 142 11.76 -7.85 18.95
N TYR A 143 10.50 -8.18 18.63
CA TYR A 143 9.45 -8.36 19.63
C TYR A 143 9.76 -9.50 20.60
N LEU A 144 10.19 -10.66 20.10
CA LEU A 144 10.53 -11.81 20.94
C LEU A 144 11.77 -11.58 21.83
N ALA A 145 12.63 -10.61 21.50
CA ALA A 145 13.76 -10.25 22.37
C ALA A 145 13.32 -9.42 23.59
N LEU A 146 12.09 -8.89 23.59
CA LEU A 146 11.52 -8.07 24.68
C LEU A 146 10.65 -8.88 25.66
N VAL A 147 10.39 -10.16 25.36
CA VAL A 147 9.50 -11.05 26.12
C VAL A 147 10.31 -12.19 26.72
#